data_AF-A0A410DWL3-F1
#
_entry.id   AF-A0A410DWL3-F1
#
_cell.length_a   1.000
_cell.length_b   1.000
_cell.length_c   1.000
_cell.angle_alpha   90.00
_cell.angle_beta   90.00
_cell.angle_gamma   90.00
#
_symmetry.space_group_name_H-M   'P 1'
#
loop_
_entity.id
_entity.type
_entity.pdbx_description
1 polymer ?
#
loop_
_entity_poly.entity_id
_entity_poly.type
_entity_poly.pdbx_seq_one_letter_code
_entity_poly.pdbx_strand_id
1 'polypeptide(L)'
;MKKLRLCPLVLVLFLTACSSNSTGSNTSKQTPDTQANNTTSASTNNSDSNNNASSTNNSSEANKNNQNTAKNNSDSSSKKTTTPSSTAQVKSYTDQEITEKTKNYILNGQGNKAEAEKLNWSKTFLEKVNIPSLYKKYVTNGGKKDDVASFAAYMTKNAPIQNNWQDLFKKDLQDTYGEKVARIEHLQGDSYQAYVQKEGKEVPFVVVSARTGYFHG
;
A
#
# COMPACT_ATOMS: atom_id res chain seq x y z
N MET A 1 7.60 53.25 -16.39
CA MET A 1 7.28 53.82 -15.06
C MET A 1 6.20 52.97 -14.39
N LYS A 2 6.08 53.03 -13.05
CA LYS A 2 5.15 52.22 -12.23
C LYS A 2 3.69 52.62 -12.46
N LYS A 3 2.75 51.65 -12.40
CA LYS A 3 1.49 51.71 -11.62
C LYS A 3 1.01 50.30 -11.25
N LEU A 4 1.67 49.68 -10.27
CA LEU A 4 1.16 48.47 -9.59
C LEU A 4 -0.10 48.86 -8.80
N ARG A 5 -1.23 48.17 -9.01
CA ARG A 5 -2.45 48.37 -8.21
C ARG A 5 -2.54 47.32 -7.11
N LEU A 6 -2.18 47.71 -5.90
CA LEU A 6 -2.41 46.94 -4.68
C LEU A 6 -3.91 47.02 -4.33
N CYS A 7 -4.57 45.88 -4.13
CA CYS A 7 -5.95 45.81 -3.63
C CYS A 7 -5.91 45.19 -2.22
N PRO A 8 -6.50 45.80 -1.19
CA PRO A 8 -6.30 45.37 0.20
C PRO A 8 -7.11 44.13 0.57
N LEU A 9 -6.60 43.44 1.59
CA LEU A 9 -7.18 42.26 2.23
C LEU A 9 -8.55 42.55 2.86
N VAL A 10 -9.51 41.63 2.73
CA VAL A 10 -10.70 41.57 3.60
C VAL A 10 -10.72 40.21 4.29
N LEU A 11 -10.28 40.17 5.54
CA LEU A 11 -10.25 38.97 6.37
C LEU A 11 -11.51 38.90 7.23
N VAL A 12 -12.45 38.02 6.91
CA VAL A 12 -13.68 37.85 7.70
C VAL A 12 -13.45 36.82 8.81
N LEU A 13 -13.20 37.31 10.02
CA LEU A 13 -13.09 36.49 11.23
C LEU A 13 -14.48 36.19 11.81
N PHE A 14 -15.01 34.99 11.54
CA PHE A 14 -16.17 34.48 12.28
C PHE A 14 -15.73 33.84 13.60
N LEU A 15 -15.75 34.63 14.68
CA LEU A 15 -15.66 34.12 16.05
C LEU A 15 -17.08 33.87 16.60
N THR A 16 -17.47 32.60 16.69
CA THR A 16 -18.69 32.17 17.40
C THR A 16 -18.30 31.35 18.63
N ALA A 17 -18.28 31.99 19.80
CA ALA A 17 -18.04 31.35 21.08
C ALA A 17 -19.34 31.29 21.90
N CYS A 18 -19.77 30.06 22.23
CA CYS A 18 -20.84 29.71 23.18
C CYS A 18 -20.82 28.17 23.34
N SER A 19 -21.05 27.56 24.49
CA SER A 19 -21.12 28.06 25.88
C SER A 19 -20.83 26.88 26.83
N SER A 20 -20.39 27.13 28.07
CA SER A 20 -19.92 26.08 29.00
C SER A 20 -20.69 26.04 30.33
N ASN A 21 -21.40 24.94 30.59
CA ASN A 21 -21.81 24.44 31.91
C ASN A 21 -22.42 23.01 31.74
N SER A 22 -22.56 22.14 32.75
CA SER A 22 -22.48 22.36 34.22
C SER A 22 -21.81 21.20 34.99
N THR A 23 -21.42 21.51 36.24
CA THR A 23 -20.77 20.63 37.24
C THR A 23 -21.66 19.49 37.78
N GLY A 24 -21.05 18.42 38.31
CA GLY A 24 -21.75 17.37 39.08
C GLY A 24 -20.96 16.07 39.30
N SER A 25 -19.71 16.11 39.79
CA SER A 25 -19.36 15.81 41.20
C SER A 25 -19.90 14.49 41.80
N ASN A 26 -19.01 13.51 42.03
CA ASN A 26 -18.88 12.91 43.37
C ASN A 26 -17.55 12.18 43.56
N THR A 27 -17.07 12.15 44.81
CA THR A 27 -15.73 11.67 45.20
C THR A 27 -15.84 10.59 46.28
N SER A 28 -15.05 9.51 46.18
CA SER A 28 -14.77 8.64 47.34
C SER A 28 -13.39 7.98 47.26
N LYS A 29 -12.55 8.35 48.23
CA LYS A 29 -11.51 7.62 49.00
C LYS A 29 -11.10 6.18 48.60
N GLN A 30 -9.92 5.66 49.00
CA GLN A 30 -8.62 6.20 49.47
C GLN A 30 -7.69 4.98 49.74
N THR A 31 -6.38 5.19 49.60
CA THR A 31 -5.23 4.28 49.89
C THR A 31 -5.06 3.91 51.40
N PRO A 32 -4.03 3.14 51.86
CA PRO A 32 -2.90 2.45 51.19
C PRO A 32 -2.63 0.98 51.63
N ASP A 33 -1.60 0.32 51.08
CA ASP A 33 -0.50 -0.41 51.78
C ASP A 33 0.33 -1.32 50.82
N THR A 34 1.54 -1.84 51.11
CA THR A 34 2.75 -1.32 51.81
C THR A 34 3.94 -2.32 51.64
N GLN A 35 5.14 -1.84 51.27
CA GLN A 35 6.46 -2.55 51.31
C GLN A 35 6.60 -3.89 50.52
N ALA A 36 7.78 -4.51 50.34
CA ALA A 36 9.18 -4.05 50.10
C ALA A 36 10.07 -5.26 49.67
N ASN A 37 11.33 -4.99 49.31
CA ASN A 37 12.49 -5.94 49.28
C ASN A 37 12.51 -7.07 48.22
N ASN A 38 13.67 -7.63 47.83
CA ASN A 38 15.05 -7.10 47.64
C ASN A 38 15.91 -8.14 46.85
N THR A 39 17.15 -7.79 46.52
CA THR A 39 18.31 -8.70 46.31
C THR A 39 18.43 -9.50 45.00
N THR A 40 19.26 -8.95 44.10
CA THR A 40 20.46 -9.57 43.50
C THR A 40 20.47 -11.07 43.11
N SER A 41 20.75 -11.32 41.82
CA SER A 41 21.82 -12.24 41.40
C SER A 41 22.31 -11.88 39.99
N ALA A 42 23.63 -11.92 39.79
CA ALA A 42 24.26 -11.70 38.49
C ALA A 42 24.98 -12.98 38.06
N SER A 43 24.91 -13.30 36.76
CA SER A 43 25.82 -14.25 36.11
C SER A 43 26.03 -13.83 34.65
N THR A 44 27.25 -13.42 34.35
CA THR A 44 27.77 -13.28 32.98
C THR A 44 27.87 -14.66 32.33
N ASN A 45 27.76 -14.73 31.00
CA ASN A 45 28.74 -15.47 30.19
C ASN A 45 28.63 -15.09 28.71
N ASN A 46 29.79 -14.86 28.08
CA ASN A 46 29.92 -14.71 26.64
C ASN A 46 29.89 -16.10 25.98
N SER A 47 29.52 -16.14 24.70
CA SER A 47 30.18 -17.02 23.73
C SER A 47 29.97 -16.46 22.32
N ASP A 48 31.00 -15.81 21.78
CA ASP A 48 31.14 -15.63 20.35
C ASP A 48 31.30 -16.99 19.65
N SER A 49 30.76 -17.11 18.44
CA SER A 49 31.29 -18.04 17.43
C SER A 49 30.97 -17.50 16.05
N ASN A 50 31.99 -17.48 15.20
CA ASN A 50 32.01 -16.77 13.93
C ASN A 50 32.69 -17.65 12.88
N ASN A 51 32.35 -17.45 11.59
CA ASN A 51 32.99 -18.06 10.41
C ASN A 51 32.90 -19.60 10.29
N ASN A 52 32.72 -20.26 9.14
CA ASN A 52 32.69 -19.98 7.71
C ASN A 52 32.89 -21.38 7.03
N ALA A 53 32.61 -21.49 5.72
CA ALA A 53 33.12 -22.54 4.81
C ALA A 53 32.67 -24.00 5.04
N SER A 54 32.64 -24.88 4.02
CA SER A 54 32.51 -24.70 2.56
C SER A 54 32.26 -26.08 1.92
N SER A 55 31.52 -26.16 0.82
CA SER A 55 31.56 -27.33 -0.08
C SER A 55 31.10 -26.99 -1.50
N THR A 56 32.12 -26.73 -2.31
CA THR A 56 32.24 -26.83 -3.77
C THR A 56 31.36 -27.89 -4.44
N ASN A 57 30.94 -27.64 -5.69
CA ASN A 57 31.17 -28.60 -6.77
C ASN A 57 31.22 -27.95 -8.18
N ASN A 58 32.16 -28.44 -8.99
CA ASN A 58 32.44 -28.12 -10.41
C ASN A 58 31.86 -29.25 -11.30
N SER A 59 31.75 -29.18 -12.64
CA SER A 59 31.89 -28.06 -13.60
C SER A 59 30.53 -27.83 -14.30
N SER A 60 30.14 -28.22 -15.52
CA SER A 60 30.73 -28.54 -16.85
C SER A 60 29.53 -28.68 -17.84
N GLU A 61 29.56 -28.36 -19.14
CA GLU A 61 30.51 -27.59 -19.97
C GLU A 61 29.76 -27.03 -21.22
N ALA A 62 30.42 -26.70 -22.34
CA ALA A 62 29.79 -26.06 -23.52
C ALA A 62 29.94 -26.84 -24.84
N ASN A 63 29.01 -26.65 -25.79
CA ASN A 63 29.31 -26.83 -27.23
C ASN A 63 28.44 -25.92 -28.13
N LYS A 64 28.81 -25.83 -29.42
CA LYS A 64 28.35 -24.83 -30.41
C LYS A 64 27.64 -25.46 -31.63
N ASN A 65 27.02 -24.58 -32.42
CA ASN A 65 26.64 -24.75 -33.83
C ASN A 65 25.43 -25.71 -34.07
N ASN A 66 24.74 -25.68 -35.21
CA ASN A 66 25.07 -25.00 -36.47
C ASN A 66 23.87 -24.29 -37.14
N GLN A 67 24.15 -23.40 -38.09
CA GLN A 67 23.17 -22.92 -39.06
C GLN A 67 22.78 -24.04 -40.05
N ASN A 68 21.60 -23.93 -40.67
CA ASN A 68 21.58 -23.94 -42.13
C ASN A 68 20.39 -23.13 -42.69
N THR A 69 20.46 -22.79 -43.97
CA THR A 69 19.52 -21.89 -44.67
C THR A 69 18.78 -22.61 -45.79
N ALA A 70 17.49 -22.32 -45.97
CA ALA A 70 16.74 -22.62 -47.18
C ALA A 70 15.92 -21.38 -47.60
N LYS A 71 15.72 -21.19 -48.90
CA LYS A 71 15.25 -19.96 -49.53
C LYS A 71 14.43 -20.29 -50.79
N ASN A 72 13.35 -19.54 -51.04
CA ASN A 72 12.73 -19.18 -52.35
C ASN A 72 11.35 -18.53 -52.07
N ASN A 73 11.05 -17.32 -52.57
CA ASN A 73 10.59 -16.97 -53.93
C ASN A 73 9.16 -17.51 -54.22
N SER A 74 8.15 -16.72 -54.61
CA SER A 74 8.02 -15.25 -54.84
C SER A 74 6.52 -14.83 -54.64
N ASP A 75 5.90 -13.72 -55.13
CA ASP A 75 6.28 -12.61 -56.02
C ASP A 75 5.36 -11.35 -55.87
N SER A 76 5.74 -10.27 -56.57
CA SER A 76 4.98 -9.12 -57.11
C SER A 76 3.68 -8.58 -56.48
N SER A 77 3.80 -7.32 -56.03
CA SER A 77 2.99 -6.16 -56.47
C SER A 77 1.45 -6.15 -56.30
N SER A 78 0.97 -5.25 -55.44
CA SER A 78 0.30 -4.03 -55.94
C SER A 78 0.14 -2.95 -54.86
N LYS A 79 0.39 -1.68 -55.23
CA LYS A 79 0.30 -0.52 -54.34
C LYS A 79 -1.10 0.09 -54.39
N LYS A 80 -1.92 -0.15 -53.36
CA LYS A 80 -3.20 0.58 -53.18
C LYS A 80 -3.18 1.42 -51.89
N THR A 81 -2.65 2.63 -51.99
CA THR A 81 -2.72 3.64 -50.92
C THR A 81 -4.17 3.98 -50.61
N THR A 82 -4.72 3.35 -49.58
CA THR A 82 -6.06 3.64 -49.05
C THR A 82 -5.88 3.97 -47.59
N THR A 83 -5.88 5.26 -47.23
CA THR A 83 -5.71 5.70 -45.85
C THR A 83 -6.88 5.19 -45.01
N PRO A 84 -6.69 4.27 -44.06
CA PRO A 84 -7.75 3.92 -43.12
C PRO A 84 -7.92 5.15 -42.23
N SER A 85 -9.10 5.76 -42.22
CA SER A 85 -9.42 6.77 -41.22
C SER A 85 -9.43 6.07 -39.86
N SER A 86 -8.36 6.24 -39.08
CA SER A 86 -8.16 5.58 -37.81
C SER A 86 -9.08 6.17 -36.75
N THR A 87 -10.38 5.83 -36.84
CA THR A 87 -11.33 5.91 -35.74
C THR A 87 -10.87 4.93 -34.66
N ALA A 88 -9.85 5.33 -33.90
CA ALA A 88 -9.26 4.52 -32.84
C ALA A 88 -10.37 4.24 -31.83
N GLN A 89 -10.86 3.00 -31.82
CA GLN A 89 -11.85 2.56 -30.84
C GLN A 89 -11.24 2.75 -29.46
N VAL A 90 -11.78 3.71 -28.69
CA VAL A 90 -11.31 4.02 -27.34
C VAL A 90 -11.42 2.75 -26.51
N LYS A 91 -10.27 2.15 -26.21
CA LYS A 91 -10.21 0.79 -25.66
C LYS A 91 -10.81 0.77 -24.26
N SER A 92 -12.09 0.40 -24.20
CA SER A 92 -12.84 0.29 -22.96
C SER A 92 -12.76 -1.15 -22.48
N TYR A 93 -12.02 -1.40 -21.40
CA TYR A 93 -12.00 -2.71 -20.77
C TYR A 93 -13.39 -3.15 -20.30
N THR A 94 -13.64 -4.45 -20.37
CA THR A 94 -14.71 -5.12 -19.63
C THR A 94 -14.46 -5.10 -18.12
N ASP A 95 -15.51 -5.34 -17.32
CA ASP A 95 -15.43 -5.41 -15.86
C ASP A 95 -14.42 -6.47 -15.36
N GLN A 96 -14.29 -7.59 -16.08
CA GLN A 96 -13.29 -8.63 -15.79
C GLN A 96 -11.87 -8.14 -16.14
N GLU A 97 -11.65 -7.67 -17.37
CA GLU A 97 -10.33 -7.21 -17.81
C GLU A 97 -9.75 -6.12 -16.91
N ILE A 98 -10.56 -5.12 -16.50
CA ILE A 98 -10.05 -4.06 -15.62
C ILE A 98 -9.73 -4.59 -14.23
N THR A 99 -10.50 -5.55 -13.72
CA THR A 99 -10.24 -6.20 -12.43
C THR A 99 -8.92 -6.96 -12.46
N GLU A 100 -8.72 -7.82 -13.46
CA GLU A 100 -7.50 -8.60 -13.64
C GLU A 100 -6.27 -7.71 -13.88
N LYS A 101 -6.37 -6.74 -14.80
CA LYS A 101 -5.26 -5.84 -15.14
C LYS A 101 -4.87 -4.94 -13.96
N THR A 102 -5.84 -4.43 -13.21
CA THR A 102 -5.55 -3.59 -12.02
C THR A 102 -4.91 -4.42 -10.92
N LYS A 103 -5.41 -5.63 -10.63
CA LYS A 103 -4.80 -6.53 -9.64
C LYS A 103 -3.38 -6.94 -10.04
N ASN A 104 -3.16 -7.35 -11.29
CA ASN A 104 -1.83 -7.71 -11.77
C ASN A 104 -0.88 -6.51 -11.83
N TYR A 105 -1.36 -5.32 -12.20
CA TYR A 105 -0.55 -4.10 -12.16
C TYR A 105 -0.06 -3.81 -10.75
N ILE A 106 -0.97 -3.79 -9.76
CA ILE A 106 -0.62 -3.51 -8.36
C ILE A 106 0.36 -4.54 -7.79
N LEU A 107 0.05 -5.84 -7.93
CA LEU A 107 0.83 -6.90 -7.28
C LEU A 107 2.16 -7.21 -7.99
N ASN A 108 2.20 -7.13 -9.34
CA ASN A 108 3.34 -7.62 -10.13
C ASN A 108 3.91 -6.57 -11.12
N GLY A 109 3.09 -5.61 -11.55
CA GLY A 109 3.39 -4.71 -12.68
C GLY A 109 4.22 -3.47 -12.37
N GLN A 110 4.75 -3.32 -11.15
CA GLN A 110 5.47 -2.12 -10.69
C GLN A 110 6.99 -2.34 -10.54
N GLY A 111 7.55 -3.37 -11.17
CA GLY A 111 8.97 -3.76 -11.04
C GLY A 111 9.99 -2.71 -11.54
N ASN A 112 9.55 -1.73 -12.33
CA ASN A 112 10.38 -0.62 -12.81
C ASN A 112 10.28 0.65 -11.95
N LYS A 113 9.62 0.58 -10.78
CA LYS A 113 9.42 1.70 -9.84
C LYS A 113 10.27 1.52 -8.59
N ALA A 114 10.73 2.63 -8.02
CA ALA A 114 11.34 2.60 -6.68
C ALA A 114 10.28 2.22 -5.63
N GLU A 115 10.67 1.59 -4.52
CA GLU A 115 9.71 1.04 -3.54
C GLU A 115 8.73 2.10 -3.01
N ALA A 116 9.21 3.31 -2.72
CA ALA A 116 8.40 4.43 -2.27
C ALA A 116 7.42 4.99 -3.33
N GLU A 117 7.53 4.58 -4.59
CA GLU A 117 6.59 4.94 -5.66
C GLU A 117 5.55 3.85 -5.97
N LYS A 118 5.66 2.67 -5.35
CA LYS A 118 4.75 1.55 -5.61
C LYS A 118 3.43 1.75 -4.89
N LEU A 119 2.34 1.40 -5.58
CA LEU A 119 1.00 1.34 -4.99
C LEU A 119 0.91 0.06 -4.16
N ASN A 120 1.24 0.15 -2.87
CA ASN A 120 1.32 -1.01 -1.99
C ASN A 120 -0.03 -1.35 -1.33
N TRP A 121 -0.40 -2.62 -1.40
CA TRP A 121 -1.70 -3.18 -1.00
C TRP A 121 -1.52 -4.56 -0.37
N SER A 122 -2.33 -4.89 0.64
CA SER A 122 -2.57 -6.30 0.98
C SER A 122 -3.40 -6.96 -0.13
N LYS A 123 -3.04 -8.20 -0.48
CA LYS A 123 -3.81 -9.03 -1.41
C LYS A 123 -5.25 -9.27 -0.92
N THR A 124 -5.44 -9.53 0.38
CA THR A 124 -6.77 -9.86 0.92
C THR A 124 -7.70 -8.65 0.88
N PHE A 125 -7.19 -7.45 1.13
CA PHE A 125 -7.90 -6.17 0.96
C PHE A 125 -8.23 -5.90 -0.52
N LEU A 126 -7.23 -6.01 -1.40
CA LEU A 126 -7.39 -5.82 -2.84
C LEU A 126 -8.42 -6.78 -3.47
N GLU A 127 -8.63 -7.94 -2.85
CA GLU A 127 -9.68 -8.89 -3.22
C GLU A 127 -11.10 -8.50 -2.76
N LYS A 128 -11.26 -7.64 -1.75
CA LYS A 128 -12.58 -7.11 -1.33
C LYS A 128 -13.03 -5.87 -2.12
N VAL A 129 -12.12 -5.22 -2.85
CA VAL A 129 -12.45 -4.00 -3.61
C VAL A 129 -13.37 -4.31 -4.81
N ASN A 130 -14.50 -3.61 -4.92
CA ASN A 130 -15.31 -3.59 -6.14
C ASN A 130 -14.63 -2.71 -7.21
N ILE A 131 -13.61 -3.26 -7.85
CA ILE A 131 -12.80 -2.59 -8.87
C ILE A 131 -13.66 -2.07 -10.04
N PRO A 132 -14.64 -2.81 -10.61
CA PRO A 132 -15.47 -2.30 -11.70
C PRO A 132 -16.31 -1.08 -11.34
N SER A 133 -16.86 -1.02 -10.11
CA SER A 133 -17.62 0.16 -9.64
C SER A 133 -16.73 1.40 -9.49
N LEU A 134 -15.52 1.24 -8.96
CA LEU A 134 -14.54 2.32 -8.86
C LEU A 134 -14.02 2.77 -10.23
N TYR A 135 -13.83 1.84 -11.17
CA TYR A 135 -13.43 2.17 -12.54
C TYR A 135 -14.51 2.96 -13.28
N LYS A 136 -15.79 2.57 -13.14
CA LYS A 136 -16.92 3.34 -13.70
C LYS A 136 -16.97 4.76 -13.14
N LYS A 137 -16.78 4.94 -11.83
CA LYS A 137 -16.65 6.27 -11.20
C LYS A 137 -15.44 7.06 -11.71
N TYR A 138 -14.27 6.43 -11.82
CA TYR A 138 -13.06 7.05 -12.37
C TYR A 138 -13.29 7.59 -13.78
N VAL A 139 -13.86 6.78 -14.67
CA VAL A 139 -14.16 7.16 -16.07
C VAL A 139 -15.23 8.26 -16.14
N THR A 140 -16.29 8.19 -15.34
CA THR A 140 -17.30 9.28 -15.24
C THR A 140 -16.66 10.61 -14.81
N ASN A 141 -15.64 10.57 -13.94
CA ASN A 141 -14.88 11.73 -13.49
C ASN A 141 -13.76 12.16 -14.48
N GLY A 142 -13.83 11.74 -15.75
CA GLY A 142 -12.86 12.10 -16.80
C GLY A 142 -11.60 11.22 -16.87
N GLY A 143 -11.56 10.10 -16.14
CA GLY A 143 -10.46 9.15 -16.16
C GLY A 143 -10.27 8.45 -17.51
N LYS A 144 -9.01 8.19 -17.88
CA LYS A 144 -8.65 7.52 -19.14
C LYS A 144 -8.99 6.03 -19.09
N LYS A 145 -9.73 5.53 -20.08
CA LYS A 145 -10.21 4.14 -20.13
C LYS A 145 -9.10 3.10 -20.32
N ASP A 146 -7.99 3.49 -20.94
CA ASP A 146 -6.85 2.66 -21.31
C ASP A 146 -5.66 2.77 -20.34
N ASP A 147 -5.74 3.61 -19.31
CA ASP A 147 -4.67 3.87 -18.34
C ASP A 147 -4.93 3.15 -17.00
N VAL A 148 -4.51 1.88 -16.95
CA VAL A 148 -4.60 1.04 -15.74
C VAL A 148 -3.76 1.59 -14.59
N ALA A 149 -2.64 2.27 -14.87
CA ALA A 149 -1.74 2.81 -13.84
C ALA A 149 -2.37 4.02 -13.13
N SER A 150 -2.92 4.98 -13.90
CA SER A 150 -3.68 6.11 -13.35
C SER A 150 -4.94 5.64 -12.63
N PHE A 151 -5.64 4.62 -13.14
CA PHE A 151 -6.78 4.06 -12.43
C PHE A 151 -6.38 3.37 -11.11
N ALA A 152 -5.29 2.58 -11.08
CA ALA A 152 -4.79 1.98 -9.85
C ALA A 152 -4.39 3.05 -8.81
N ALA A 153 -3.77 4.16 -9.24
CA ALA A 153 -3.43 5.28 -8.38
C ALA A 153 -4.68 6.01 -7.85
N TYR A 154 -5.73 6.16 -8.68
CA TYR A 154 -7.04 6.65 -8.25
C TYR A 154 -7.67 5.70 -7.22
N MET A 155 -7.69 4.39 -7.49
CA MET A 155 -8.26 3.38 -6.60
C MET A 155 -7.58 3.36 -5.23
N THR A 156 -6.25 3.47 -5.20
CA THR A 156 -5.44 3.55 -3.97
C THR A 156 -5.84 4.73 -3.08
N LYS A 157 -6.40 5.81 -3.65
CA LYS A 157 -6.88 7.00 -2.92
C LYS A 157 -8.39 7.02 -2.66
N ASN A 158 -9.19 6.26 -3.42
CA ASN A 158 -10.65 6.38 -3.47
C ASN A 158 -11.43 5.08 -3.18
N ALA A 159 -10.76 3.94 -3.03
CA ALA A 159 -11.42 2.70 -2.60
C ALA A 159 -12.01 2.87 -1.19
N PRO A 160 -13.19 2.28 -0.91
CA PRO A 160 -13.78 2.36 0.43
C PRO A 160 -12.94 1.57 1.43
N ILE A 161 -12.70 2.16 2.60
CA ILE A 161 -12.22 1.45 3.79
C ILE A 161 -13.23 0.34 4.10
N GLN A 162 -12.75 -0.88 4.34
CA GLN A 162 -13.61 -2.01 4.65
C GLN A 162 -14.09 -1.92 6.10
N ASN A 163 -15.37 -2.12 6.39
CA ASN A 163 -15.90 -2.01 7.77
C ASN A 163 -15.19 -2.97 8.75
N ASN A 164 -14.69 -4.11 8.25
CA ASN A 164 -13.93 -5.10 9.00
C ASN A 164 -12.39 -5.02 8.74
N TRP A 165 -11.87 -3.87 8.31
CA TRP A 165 -10.45 -3.72 7.94
C TRP A 165 -9.49 -4.18 9.04
N GLN A 166 -9.83 -3.95 10.31
CA GLN A 166 -8.99 -4.36 11.43
C GLN A 166 -8.82 -5.88 11.51
N ASP A 167 -9.85 -6.66 11.17
CA ASP A 167 -9.81 -8.12 11.30
C ASP A 167 -9.14 -8.77 10.09
N LEU A 168 -9.27 -8.16 8.91
CA LEU A 168 -8.43 -8.49 7.75
C LEU A 168 -6.95 -8.22 8.08
N PHE A 169 -6.63 -7.05 8.61
CA PHE A 169 -5.25 -6.70 9.01
C PHE A 169 -4.69 -7.61 10.11
N LYS A 170 -5.45 -7.87 11.20
CA LYS A 170 -5.03 -8.80 12.26
C LYS A 170 -4.69 -10.17 11.70
N LYS A 171 -5.47 -10.67 10.73
CA LYS A 171 -5.18 -11.94 10.05
C LYS A 171 -3.95 -11.83 9.16
N ASP A 172 -3.85 -10.83 8.30
CA ASP A 172 -2.70 -10.64 7.41
C ASP A 172 -1.38 -10.55 8.22
N LEU A 173 -1.39 -9.85 9.36
CA LEU A 173 -0.22 -9.73 10.26
C LEU A 173 0.15 -11.07 10.93
N GLN A 174 -0.87 -11.79 11.43
CA GLN A 174 -0.70 -13.11 12.05
C GLN A 174 -0.20 -14.15 11.04
N ASP A 175 -0.66 -14.08 9.78
CA ASP A 175 -0.22 -14.95 8.68
C ASP A 175 1.19 -14.57 8.16
N THR A 176 1.58 -13.29 8.21
CA THR A 176 2.87 -12.79 7.67
C THR A 176 4.03 -12.91 8.67
N TYR A 177 3.79 -12.61 9.95
CA TYR A 177 4.85 -12.52 10.98
C TYR A 177 4.63 -13.43 12.19
N GLY A 178 3.47 -14.10 12.31
CA GLY A 178 3.13 -14.88 13.50
C GLY A 178 2.58 -14.04 14.67
N GLU A 179 2.49 -12.71 14.52
CA GLU A 179 2.18 -11.77 15.60
C GLU A 179 0.67 -11.59 15.86
N LYS A 180 0.34 -11.31 17.13
CA LYS A 180 -1.00 -10.91 17.55
C LYS A 180 -1.03 -9.43 17.93
N VAL A 181 -1.93 -8.69 17.29
CA VAL A 181 -2.16 -7.27 17.60
C VAL A 181 -2.74 -7.13 19.00
N ALA A 182 -2.05 -6.40 19.87
CA ALA A 182 -2.52 -6.04 21.21
C ALA A 182 -3.40 -4.79 21.18
N ARG A 183 -2.97 -3.75 20.44
CA ARG A 183 -3.68 -2.48 20.27
C ARG A 183 -3.50 -1.92 18.86
N ILE A 184 -4.49 -1.16 18.40
CA ILE A 184 -4.44 -0.34 17.19
C ILE A 184 -4.72 1.10 17.59
N GLU A 185 -3.86 2.02 17.19
CA GLU A 185 -3.95 3.45 17.47
C GLU A 185 -4.05 4.24 16.16
N HIS A 186 -4.92 5.26 16.11
CA HIS A 186 -5.04 6.11 14.93
C HIS A 186 -3.91 7.14 14.89
N LEU A 187 -3.30 7.31 13.73
CA LEU A 187 -2.24 8.32 13.52
C LEU A 187 -2.81 9.53 12.76
N GLN A 188 -3.07 9.36 11.47
CA GLN A 188 -3.57 10.42 10.58
C GLN A 188 -4.16 9.80 9.31
N GLY A 189 -5.22 10.43 8.77
CA GLY A 189 -5.90 9.93 7.57
C GLY A 189 -6.34 8.47 7.73
N ASP A 190 -5.88 7.60 6.83
CA ASP A 190 -6.19 6.17 6.85
C ASP A 190 -5.13 5.33 7.63
N SER A 191 -4.12 5.96 8.22
CA SER A 191 -2.96 5.28 8.82
C SER A 191 -3.13 5.05 10.33
N TYR A 192 -2.75 3.86 10.79
CA TYR A 192 -2.84 3.41 12.18
C TYR A 192 -1.54 2.72 12.61
N GLN A 193 -1.11 2.94 13.84
CA GLN A 193 -0.03 2.17 14.47
C GLN A 193 -0.60 0.90 15.09
N ALA A 194 -0.08 -0.25 14.70
CA ALA A 194 -0.34 -1.51 15.37
C ALA A 194 0.76 -1.79 16.41
N TYR A 195 0.33 -2.33 17.55
CA TYR A 195 1.17 -2.73 18.67
C TYR A 195 1.04 -4.23 18.91
N VAL A 196 2.12 -4.87 19.37
CA VAL A 196 2.16 -6.31 19.71
C VAL A 196 2.81 -6.51 21.08
N GLN A 197 2.62 -7.68 21.68
CA GLN A 197 3.24 -8.04 22.96
C GLN A 197 4.62 -8.69 22.75
N LYS A 198 5.68 -8.06 23.27
CA LYS A 198 7.05 -8.59 23.33
C LYS A 198 7.54 -8.55 24.77
N GLU A 199 8.00 -9.68 25.30
CA GLU A 199 8.55 -9.79 26.66
C GLU A 199 7.61 -9.25 27.77
N GLY A 200 6.28 -9.39 27.57
CA GLY A 200 5.26 -8.85 28.47
C GLY A 200 5.02 -7.34 28.37
N LYS A 201 5.64 -6.66 27.41
CA LYS A 201 5.46 -5.23 27.12
C LYS A 201 4.77 -5.05 25.77
N GLU A 202 3.84 -4.11 25.71
CA GLU A 202 3.29 -3.65 24.45
C GLU A 202 4.30 -2.75 23.72
N VAL A 203 4.64 -3.07 22.48
CA VAL A 203 5.59 -2.31 21.65
C VAL A 203 4.99 -1.98 20.27
N PRO A 204 5.30 -0.81 19.68
CA PRO A 204 4.90 -0.51 18.30
C PRO A 204 5.58 -1.50 17.36
N PHE A 205 4.84 -2.00 16.37
CA PHE A 205 5.33 -3.05 15.47
C PHE A 205 5.25 -2.68 13.99
N VAL A 206 4.08 -2.29 13.49
CA VAL A 206 3.91 -1.81 12.10
C VAL A 206 2.88 -0.69 12.02
N VAL A 207 3.05 0.21 11.05
CA VAL A 207 2.01 1.13 10.60
C VAL A 207 1.21 0.44 9.49
N VAL A 208 -0.11 0.53 9.52
CA VAL A 208 -1.03 -0.03 8.51
C VAL A 208 -1.95 1.04 7.91
N SER A 209 -2.25 0.93 6.61
CA SER A 209 -3.35 1.67 5.98
C SER A 209 -4.66 0.88 6.08
N ALA A 210 -5.68 1.46 6.73
CA ALA A 210 -7.04 0.90 6.78
C ALA A 210 -7.72 0.79 5.40
N ARG A 211 -7.21 1.49 4.38
CA ARG A 211 -7.76 1.48 3.02
C ARG A 211 -7.16 0.39 2.15
N THR A 212 -5.83 0.23 2.15
CA THR A 212 -5.13 -0.73 1.28
C THR A 212 -4.74 -2.03 1.99
N GLY A 213 -4.79 -2.05 3.32
CA GLY A 213 -4.33 -3.17 4.15
C GLY A 213 -2.82 -3.38 4.17
N TYR A 214 -2.06 -2.57 3.43
CA TYR A 214 -0.60 -2.63 3.44
C TYR A 214 -0.07 -2.12 4.78
N PHE A 215 0.97 -2.79 5.27
CA PHE A 215 1.67 -2.44 6.50
C PHE A 215 3.19 -2.57 6.34
N HIS A 216 3.91 -1.79 7.13
CA HIS A 216 5.37 -1.82 7.23
C HIS A 216 5.80 -1.31 8.62
N GLY A 217 6.99 -1.71 9.07
CA GLY A 217 7.62 -1.31 10.34
C GLY A 217 9.11 -1.58 10.30
#